data_AF-A0A0H5QLA7-F1
#
_entry.id   AF-A0A0H5QLA7-F1
#
_cell.length_a   1.000
_cell.length_b   1.000
_cell.length_c   1.000
_cell.angle_alpha   90.00
_cell.angle_beta   90.00
_cell.angle_gamma   90.00
#
_symmetry.space_group_name_H-M   'P 1'
#
loop_
_entity.id
_entity.type
_entity.pdbx_description
1 polymer ?
#
loop_
_entity_poly.entity_id
_entity_poly.type
_entity_poly.pdbx_seq_one_letter_code
_entity_poly.pdbx_strand_id
1 'polypeptide(L)'
;MTAQVTYKVIDHSGEYSTVKVNVPDIDETNFAAIETFAIALQAAVVSLTAGNIASRQLTAYTKPVNDNYPAEEYAQRETGLRLFYKDNVNAKKFHVTIPAPDLSLIAVEGSDFVDMSLSVVSTVTAAMEAFMVSPYGNPITFYKGVIVGRRN
;
A
#
# COMPACT_ATOMS: atom_id res chain seq x y z
N MET A 1 16.82 -9.32 -1.79
CA MET A 1 16.28 -10.13 -0.67
C MET A 1 15.42 -11.20 -1.30
N THR A 2 15.68 -12.47 -1.02
CA THR A 2 14.95 -13.59 -1.65
C THR A 2 13.49 -13.56 -1.22
N ALA A 3 12.57 -13.65 -2.18
CA ALA A 3 11.15 -13.70 -1.87
C ALA A 3 10.80 -14.96 -1.04
N GLN A 4 9.82 -14.84 -0.14
CA GLN A 4 9.47 -15.91 0.80
C GLN A 4 7.95 -16.06 0.93
N VAL A 5 7.51 -17.31 1.01
CA VAL A 5 6.16 -17.68 1.40
C VAL A 5 6.19 -18.15 2.85
N THR A 6 5.33 -17.57 3.69
CA THR A 6 5.20 -17.97 5.09
C THR A 6 3.79 -18.47 5.36
N TYR A 7 3.68 -19.68 5.91
CA TYR A 7 2.44 -20.27 6.41
C TYR A 7 2.48 -20.32 7.93
N LYS A 8 1.45 -19.79 8.59
CA LYS A 8 1.27 -19.89 10.04
C LYS A 8 0.28 -21.01 10.31
N VAL A 9 0.67 -22.01 11.08
CA VAL A 9 -0.14 -23.17 11.47
C VAL A 9 -0.46 -23.06 12.95
N ILE A 10 -1.71 -23.26 13.34
CA ILE A 10 -2.15 -23.32 14.73
C ILE A 10 -2.38 -24.79 15.14
N ASP A 11 -1.87 -25.16 16.31
CA ASP A 11 -2.08 -26.48 16.89
C ASP A 11 -3.28 -26.52 17.86
N HIS A 12 -3.52 -27.68 18.45
CA HIS A 12 -4.63 -27.89 19.38
C HIS A 12 -4.48 -27.08 20.69
N SER A 13 -3.26 -26.79 21.13
CA SER A 13 -3.00 -25.95 22.31
C SER A 13 -3.14 -24.44 22.01
N GLY A 14 -3.39 -24.07 20.75
CA GLY A 14 -3.50 -22.67 20.33
C GLY A 14 -2.14 -22.00 20.10
N GLU A 15 -1.07 -22.79 20.07
CA GLU A 15 0.27 -22.30 19.76
C GLU A 15 0.47 -22.21 18.25
N TYR A 16 1.30 -21.25 17.84
CA TYR A 16 1.54 -20.97 16.44
C TYR A 16 2.93 -21.43 16.03
N SER A 17 2.97 -22.22 14.97
CA SER A 17 4.20 -22.62 14.28
C SER A 17 4.23 -22.00 12.88
N THR A 18 5.42 -21.82 12.32
CA THR A 18 5.58 -21.23 10.97
C THR A 18 6.37 -22.13 10.05
N VAL A 19 5.84 -22.36 8.85
CA VAL A 19 6.56 -22.97 7.73
C VAL A 19 6.97 -21.86 6.78
N LYS A 20 8.27 -21.79 6.46
CA LYS A 20 8.85 -20.77 5.58
C LYS A 20 9.51 -21.44 4.40
N VAL A 21 9.16 -21.00 3.20
CA VAL A 21 9.73 -21.52 1.95
C VAL A 21 10.25 -20.35 1.13
N ASN A 22 11.52 -20.42 0.76
CA ASN A 22 12.12 -19.44 -0.13
C ASN A 22 11.66 -19.74 -1.55
N VAL A 23 11.22 -18.71 -2.26
CA VAL A 23 10.77 -18.79 -3.64
C VAL A 23 11.67 -17.93 -4.52
N PRO A 24 11.69 -18.16 -5.85
CA PRO A 24 12.35 -17.25 -6.78
C PRO A 24 11.86 -15.82 -6.58
N ASP A 25 12.72 -14.85 -6.94
CA ASP A 25 12.33 -13.45 -6.91
C ASP A 25 11.07 -13.23 -7.76
N ILE A 26 10.10 -12.56 -7.18
CA ILE A 26 8.81 -12.32 -7.80
C ILE A 26 8.90 -11.02 -8.59
N ASP A 27 8.31 -10.98 -9.77
CA ASP A 27 8.17 -9.82 -10.64
C ASP A 27 6.74 -9.73 -11.23
N GLU A 28 6.49 -8.69 -12.01
CA GLU A 28 5.19 -8.41 -12.64
C GLU A 28 4.73 -9.52 -13.62
N THR A 29 5.66 -10.36 -14.11
CA THR A 29 5.38 -11.41 -15.09
C THR A 29 5.16 -12.79 -14.46
N ASN A 30 5.77 -13.04 -13.30
CA ASN A 30 5.77 -14.35 -12.66
C ASN A 30 4.87 -14.45 -11.41
N PHE A 31 4.32 -13.32 -10.93
CA PHE A 31 3.47 -13.27 -9.72
C PHE A 31 2.33 -14.29 -9.74
N ALA A 32 1.56 -14.34 -10.82
CA ALA A 32 0.42 -15.25 -10.95
C ALA A 32 0.82 -16.74 -10.89
N ALA A 33 1.99 -17.08 -11.45
CA ALA A 33 2.53 -18.43 -11.39
C ALA A 33 2.98 -18.80 -9.98
N ILE A 34 3.66 -17.88 -9.29
CA ILE A 34 4.14 -18.09 -7.91
C ILE A 34 2.97 -18.15 -6.91
N GLU A 35 1.92 -17.35 -7.12
CA GLU A 35 0.69 -17.44 -6.33
C GLU A 35 0.02 -18.81 -6.51
N THR A 36 -0.07 -19.30 -7.75
CA THR A 36 -0.61 -20.64 -8.04
C THR A 36 0.20 -21.73 -7.34
N PHE A 37 1.54 -21.63 -7.36
CA PHE A 37 2.41 -22.54 -6.61
C PHE A 37 2.20 -22.46 -5.10
N ALA A 38 2.06 -21.25 -4.54
CA ALA A 38 1.81 -21.05 -3.12
C ALA A 38 0.44 -21.61 -2.67
N ILE A 39 -0.58 -21.57 -3.54
CA ILE A 39 -1.88 -22.22 -3.33
C ILE A 39 -1.72 -23.76 -3.35
N ALA A 40 -1.00 -24.30 -4.34
CA ALA A 40 -0.75 -25.75 -4.41
C ALA A 40 0.02 -26.27 -3.19
N LEU A 41 1.05 -25.53 -2.77
CA LEU A 41 1.81 -25.85 -1.56
C LEU A 41 0.96 -25.73 -0.29
N GLN A 42 0.05 -24.75 -0.22
CA GLN A 42 -0.92 -24.67 0.87
C GLN A 42 -1.77 -25.94 0.96
N ALA A 43 -2.33 -26.41 -0.17
CA ALA A 43 -3.14 -27.62 -0.21
C ALA A 43 -2.34 -28.85 0.25
N ALA A 44 -1.07 -28.96 -0.17
CA ALA A 44 -0.16 -30.02 0.27
C ALA A 44 0.20 -29.93 1.76
N VAL A 45 0.39 -28.73 2.31
CA VAL A 45 0.64 -28.55 3.75
C VAL A 45 -0.59 -28.94 4.56
N VAL A 46 -1.80 -28.51 4.14
CA VAL A 46 -3.06 -28.90 4.81
C VAL A 46 -3.25 -30.41 4.81
N SER A 47 -2.88 -31.12 3.74
CA SER A 47 -3.02 -32.58 3.71
C SER A 47 -2.00 -33.31 4.59
N LEU A 48 -0.86 -32.67 4.90
CA LEU A 48 0.20 -33.24 5.73
C LEU A 48 0.09 -32.87 7.22
N THR A 49 -0.53 -31.73 7.55
CA THR A 49 -0.62 -31.24 8.93
C THR A 49 -1.99 -31.48 9.53
N ALA A 50 -2.04 -31.99 10.76
CA ALA A 50 -3.28 -32.06 11.55
C ALA A 50 -3.70 -30.69 12.15
N GLY A 51 -2.83 -29.67 12.07
CA GLY A 51 -3.11 -28.30 12.47
C GLY A 51 -3.77 -27.48 11.36
N ASN A 52 -4.37 -26.35 11.71
CA ASN A 52 -5.04 -25.46 10.76
C ASN A 52 -4.09 -24.35 10.28
N ILE A 53 -4.13 -24.01 8.99
CA ILE A 53 -3.39 -22.84 8.49
C ILE A 53 -4.16 -21.57 8.87
N ALA A 54 -3.58 -20.76 9.76
CA ALA A 54 -4.14 -19.51 10.26
C ALA A 54 -3.89 -18.31 9.33
N SER A 55 -2.76 -18.28 8.62
CA SER A 55 -2.47 -17.22 7.65
C SER A 55 -1.39 -17.62 6.64
N ARG A 56 -1.49 -17.08 5.42
CA ARG A 56 -0.45 -17.16 4.38
C ARG A 56 0.02 -15.76 4.01
N GLN A 57 1.33 -15.55 3.99
CA GLN A 57 1.95 -14.29 3.57
C GLN A 57 2.89 -14.53 2.39
N LEU A 58 2.70 -13.75 1.32
CA LEU A 58 3.58 -13.67 0.17
C LEU A 58 4.06 -12.22 0.06
N THR A 59 5.35 -11.97 0.27
CA THR A 59 5.93 -10.64 0.00
C THR A 59 6.16 -10.52 -1.49
N ALA A 60 5.22 -9.86 -2.17
CA ALA A 60 4.99 -10.04 -3.60
C ALA A 60 6.02 -9.40 -4.54
N TYR A 61 6.62 -8.26 -4.21
CA TYR A 61 7.55 -7.58 -5.13
C TYR A 61 8.25 -6.43 -4.42
N THR A 62 9.52 -6.19 -4.72
CA THR A 62 10.20 -4.95 -4.32
C THR A 62 11.09 -4.51 -5.47
N LYS A 63 10.66 -3.47 -6.18
CA LYS A 63 11.40 -2.86 -7.29
C LYS A 63 12.09 -1.59 -6.79
N PRO A 64 13.42 -1.51 -6.77
CA PRO A 64 14.07 -0.21 -6.62
C PRO A 64 13.71 0.65 -7.84
N VAL A 65 13.06 1.80 -7.62
CA VAL A 65 12.61 2.69 -8.70
C VAL A 65 13.64 3.79 -8.96
N ASN A 66 14.04 4.51 -7.90
CA ASN A 66 15.04 5.56 -7.96
C ASN A 66 15.58 5.78 -6.53
N ASP A 67 16.90 5.92 -6.40
CA ASP A 67 17.61 6.16 -5.13
C ASP A 67 18.50 7.41 -5.18
N ASN A 68 18.33 8.24 -6.22
CA ASN A 68 19.04 9.50 -6.33
C ASN A 68 18.42 10.54 -5.39
N TYR A 69 19.27 11.30 -4.69
CA TYR A 69 18.83 12.41 -3.87
C TYR A 69 18.17 13.50 -4.72
N PRO A 70 17.02 14.06 -4.30
CA PRO A 70 16.39 15.16 -5.00
C PRO A 70 17.29 16.42 -4.92
N ALA A 71 17.36 17.17 -6.01
CA ALA A 71 18.09 18.44 -6.06
C ALA A 71 17.32 19.60 -5.40
N GLU A 72 16.01 19.44 -5.23
CA GLU A 72 15.11 20.44 -4.68
C GLU A 72 15.23 20.52 -3.15
N GLU A 73 15.56 21.71 -2.62
CA GLU A 73 15.79 21.92 -1.19
C GLU A 73 14.51 21.76 -0.35
N TYR A 74 13.35 22.00 -0.97
CA TYR A 74 12.04 21.85 -0.32
C TYR A 74 11.48 20.42 -0.38
N ALA A 75 12.17 19.46 -1.02
CA ALA A 75 11.79 18.05 -1.06
C ALA A 75 12.09 17.35 0.28
N GLN A 76 11.45 17.85 1.35
CA GLN A 76 11.68 17.44 2.72
C GLN A 76 10.60 16.47 3.20
N ARG A 77 11.00 15.51 4.03
CA ARG A 77 10.05 14.55 4.65
C ARG A 77 9.05 15.25 5.56
N GLU A 78 9.41 16.40 6.11
CA GLU A 78 8.56 17.20 7.00
C GLU A 78 7.37 17.85 6.29
N THR A 79 7.44 18.04 4.97
CA THR A 79 6.36 18.59 4.16
C THR A 79 5.59 17.45 3.52
N GLY A 80 4.27 17.42 3.68
CA GLY A 80 3.40 16.36 3.18
C GLY A 80 2.11 16.88 2.60
N LEU A 81 1.69 16.32 1.47
CA LEU A 81 0.37 16.53 0.90
C LEU A 81 -0.61 15.52 1.52
N ARG A 82 -1.53 16.01 2.36
CA ARG A 82 -2.57 15.18 2.95
C ARG A 82 -3.85 15.24 2.12
N LEU A 83 -4.19 14.11 1.50
CA LEU A 83 -5.41 13.93 0.73
C LEU A 83 -6.45 13.21 1.59
N PHE A 84 -7.62 13.83 1.74
CA PHE A 84 -8.75 13.27 2.45
C PHE A 84 -9.73 12.61 1.48
N TYR A 85 -10.11 11.39 1.81
CA TYR A 85 -11.07 10.61 1.05
C TYR A 85 -12.19 10.10 1.95
N LYS A 86 -13.32 9.76 1.34
CA LYS A 86 -14.46 9.16 2.02
C LYS A 86 -14.79 7.82 1.38
N ASP A 87 -15.29 6.91 2.20
CA ASP A 87 -15.96 5.69 1.74
C ASP A 87 -17.30 6.06 1.09
N ASN A 88 -17.56 5.53 -0.11
CA ASN A 88 -18.76 5.86 -0.88
C ASN A 88 -20.05 5.22 -0.36
N VAL A 89 -19.93 4.19 0.48
CA VAL A 89 -21.08 3.49 1.09
C VAL A 89 -21.32 4.02 2.50
N ASN A 90 -20.29 4.05 3.33
CA ASN A 90 -20.42 4.36 4.77
C ASN A 90 -20.17 5.83 5.10
N ALA A 91 -19.76 6.65 4.12
CA ALA A 91 -19.39 8.06 4.28
C ALA A 91 -18.29 8.35 5.31
N LYS A 92 -17.60 7.31 5.80
CA LYS A 92 -16.50 7.43 6.77
C LYS A 92 -15.30 8.10 6.09
N LYS A 93 -14.67 9.01 6.81
CA LYS A 93 -13.59 9.87 6.32
C LYS A 93 -12.23 9.32 6.75
N PHE A 94 -11.30 9.35 5.82
CA PHE A 94 -9.93 8.89 5.99
C PHE A 94 -8.96 9.83 5.27
N HIS A 95 -7.67 9.56 5.39
CA HIS A 95 -6.65 10.33 4.70
C HIS A 95 -5.45 9.47 4.30
N VAL A 96 -4.76 9.88 3.24
CA VAL A 96 -3.42 9.44 2.86
C VAL A 96 -2.51 10.65 2.82
N THR A 97 -1.24 10.48 3.17
CA THR A 97 -0.23 11.54 3.09
C THR A 97 0.84 11.14 2.09
N ILE A 98 1.08 11.99 1.09
CA ILE A 98 2.18 11.89 0.13
C ILE A 98 3.31 12.79 0.65
N PRO A 99 4.50 12.24 0.97
CA PRO A 99 5.62 13.03 1.48
C PRO A 99 6.30 13.85 0.38
N ALA A 100 7.02 14.91 0.78
CA ALA A 100 7.83 15.78 -0.08
C ALA A 100 7.11 16.23 -1.37
N PRO A 101 5.90 16.81 -1.28
CA PRO A 101 5.19 17.25 -2.46
C PRO A 101 5.89 18.45 -3.12
N ASP A 102 5.84 18.52 -4.44
CA ASP A 102 6.27 19.71 -5.17
C ASP A 102 5.27 20.85 -4.95
N LEU A 103 5.62 21.77 -4.05
CA LEU A 103 4.77 22.90 -3.68
C LEU A 103 4.51 23.85 -4.86
N SER A 104 5.42 23.95 -5.82
CA SER A 104 5.23 24.84 -6.98
C SER A 104 4.06 24.40 -7.86
N LEU A 105 3.71 23.11 -7.83
CA LEU A 105 2.64 22.53 -8.64
C LEU A 105 1.28 22.49 -7.94
N ILE A 106 1.25 22.56 -6.61
CA ILE A 106 0.04 22.28 -5.82
C ILE A 106 -0.34 23.37 -4.81
N ALA A 107 0.59 24.25 -4.45
CA ALA A 107 0.32 25.28 -3.46
C ALA A 107 -0.53 26.40 -4.08
N VAL A 108 -1.55 26.83 -3.34
CA VAL A 108 -2.33 28.02 -3.64
C VAL A 108 -1.79 29.15 -2.77
N GLU A 109 -1.50 30.30 -3.38
CA GLU A 109 -0.94 31.43 -2.65
C GLU A 109 -1.85 31.83 -1.47
N GLY A 110 -1.25 31.94 -0.27
CA GLY A 110 -1.96 32.33 0.95
C GLY A 110 -2.87 31.25 1.56
N SER A 111 -2.78 29.99 1.10
CA SER A 111 -3.65 28.91 1.57
C SER A 111 -2.91 27.57 1.70
N ASP A 112 -3.21 26.83 2.78
CA ASP A 112 -2.75 25.44 2.94
C ASP A 112 -3.61 24.44 2.15
N PHE A 113 -4.71 24.89 1.55
CA PHE A 113 -5.59 24.05 0.74
C PHE A 113 -5.01 23.85 -0.66
N VAL A 114 -5.09 22.61 -1.13
CA VAL A 114 -4.76 22.26 -2.50
C VAL A 114 -6.03 22.25 -3.34
N ASP A 115 -5.95 22.86 -4.51
CA ASP A 115 -7.01 22.79 -5.51
C ASP A 115 -7.04 21.38 -6.14
N MET A 116 -8.11 20.65 -5.86
CA MET A 116 -8.32 19.28 -6.35
C MET A 116 -8.58 19.23 -7.86
N SER A 117 -8.85 20.36 -8.50
CA SER A 117 -9.07 20.47 -9.95
C SER A 117 -7.78 20.60 -10.75
N LEU A 118 -6.63 20.85 -10.10
CA LEU A 118 -5.32 20.88 -10.75
C LEU A 118 -5.04 19.54 -11.43
N SER A 119 -4.58 19.57 -12.69
CA SER A 119 -4.39 18.36 -13.51
C SER A 119 -3.47 17.31 -12.87
N VAL A 120 -2.43 17.77 -12.17
CA VAL A 120 -1.50 16.90 -11.44
C VAL A 120 -2.21 16.19 -10.29
N VAL A 121 -3.02 16.93 -9.52
CA VAL A 121 -3.76 16.40 -8.37
C VAL A 121 -4.87 15.47 -8.84
N SER A 122 -5.64 15.87 -9.85
CA SER A 122 -6.76 15.09 -10.39
C SER A 122 -6.30 13.76 -10.99
N THR A 123 -5.14 13.74 -11.65
CA THR A 123 -4.57 12.51 -12.23
C THR A 123 -4.19 11.50 -11.15
N VAL A 124 -3.55 11.97 -10.07
CA VAL A 124 -3.18 11.11 -8.94
C VAL A 124 -4.43 10.61 -8.22
N THR A 125 -5.41 11.48 -7.94
CA THR A 125 -6.62 11.08 -7.22
C THR A 125 -7.47 10.11 -8.04
N ALA A 126 -7.60 10.31 -9.36
CA ALA A 126 -8.33 9.38 -10.22
C ALA A 126 -7.66 8.00 -10.28
N ALA A 127 -6.33 7.95 -10.36
CA ALA A 127 -5.59 6.69 -10.29
C ALA A 127 -5.81 5.99 -8.94
N MET A 128 -5.74 6.75 -7.83
CA MET A 128 -5.97 6.20 -6.49
C MET A 128 -7.41 5.71 -6.32
N GLU A 129 -8.42 6.40 -6.84
CA GLU A 129 -9.83 5.99 -6.78
C GLU A 129 -10.12 4.72 -7.59
N ALA A 130 -9.37 4.48 -8.67
CA ALA A 130 -9.52 3.27 -9.48
C ALA A 130 -8.98 2.00 -8.79
N PHE A 131 -7.95 2.14 -7.93
CA PHE A 131 -7.25 0.99 -7.33
C PHE A 131 -7.46 0.83 -5.83
N MET A 132 -7.68 1.92 -5.09
CA MET A 132 -7.79 1.87 -3.63
C MET A 132 -9.21 1.59 -3.18
N VAL A 133 -9.30 0.90 -2.04
CA VAL A 133 -10.55 0.67 -1.31
C VAL A 133 -10.43 1.25 0.09
N SER A 134 -11.57 1.56 0.71
CA SER A 134 -11.64 1.91 2.11
C SER A 134 -11.22 0.72 2.99
N PRO A 135 -10.94 0.91 4.28
CA PRO A 135 -10.73 -0.19 5.24
C PRO A 135 -11.90 -1.19 5.33
N TYR A 136 -13.06 -0.86 4.75
CA TYR A 136 -14.24 -1.71 4.67
C TYR A 136 -14.40 -2.39 3.30
N GLY A 137 -13.44 -2.23 2.39
CA GLY A 137 -13.47 -2.83 1.05
C GLY A 137 -14.33 -2.08 0.03
N ASN A 138 -14.80 -0.86 0.34
CA ASN A 138 -15.67 -0.09 -0.55
C ASN A 138 -14.87 0.88 -1.44
N PRO A 139 -15.43 1.29 -2.59
CA PRO A 139 -14.88 2.38 -3.39
C PRO A 139 -14.76 3.68 -2.60
N ILE A 140 -13.78 4.51 -2.96
CA ILE A 140 -13.47 5.77 -2.29
C ILE A 140 -13.65 6.96 -3.23
N THR A 141 -13.79 8.15 -2.64
CA THR A 141 -13.72 9.42 -3.37
C THR A 141 -12.96 10.47 -2.57
N PHE A 142 -12.00 11.13 -3.20
CA PHE A 142 -11.27 12.26 -2.63
C PHE A 142 -12.10 13.54 -2.67
N TYR A 143 -11.97 14.36 -1.63
CA TYR A 143 -12.76 15.59 -1.53
C TYR A 143 -12.00 16.80 -0.99
N LYS A 144 -10.77 16.61 -0.49
CA LYS A 144 -9.97 17.69 0.08
C LYS A 144 -8.49 17.35 0.08
N GLY A 145 -7.65 18.30 -0.33
CA GLY A 145 -6.20 18.24 -0.18
C GLY A 145 -5.71 19.37 0.73
N VAL A 146 -4.73 19.08 1.59
CA VAL A 146 -4.10 20.07 2.48
C VAL A 146 -2.60 19.83 2.53
N ILE A 147 -1.81 20.89 2.45
CA ILE A 147 -0.38 20.87 2.70
C ILE A 147 -0.17 20.86 4.22
N VAL A 148 0.59 19.89 4.70
CA VAL A 148 0.91 19.71 6.11
C VAL A 148 2.43 19.78 6.26
N GLY A 149 2.91 20.71 7.08
CA GLY A 149 4.32 20.85 7.42
C GLY A 149 4.54 20.90 8.92
N ARG A 150 5.81 20.80 9.35
CA ARG A 150 6.17 21.15 10.73
C ARG A 150 5.97 22.66 10.89
N ARG A 151 5.16 23.06 11.87
CA ARG A 151 5.05 24.48 12.28
C ARG A 151 6.47 24.99 12.59
N ASN A 152 6.91 26.02 11.88
CA ASN A 152 7.90 26.96 12.42
C ASN A 152 7.19 27.90 13.40
#